data_AF-A0A528D0G0-F1
#
_entry.id   AF-A0A528D0G0-F1
#
_cell.length_a   1.000
_cell.length_b   1.000
_cell.length_c   1.000
_cell.angle_alpha   90.00
_cell.angle_beta   90.00
_cell.angle_gamma   90.00
#
_symmetry.space_group_name_H-M   'P 1'
#
loop_
_entity.id
_entity.type
_entity.pdbx_description
1 polymer ?
#
loop_
_entity_poly.entity_id
_entity_poly.type
_entity_poly.pdbx_seq_one_letter_code
_entity_poly.pdbx_strand_id
1 'polypeptide(L)'
;LKVEKDDASKDRLARLEKDLSALEEESTELTSKWQAEKQKLGLAADLKKQLDEARNDLAIAQRNGEFQRAGELAYGKIPELEKKLTQAEAQDGKVGMVEEVVTPDHVAHI
;
A
#
# COMPACT_ATOMS: atom_id res chain seq x y z
N LEU A 1 -26.72 -52.30 6.43
CA LEU A 1 -25.95 -51.51 5.44
C LEU A 1 -26.45 -50.08 5.17
N LYS A 2 -27.72 -49.68 5.43
CA LYS A 2 -28.14 -48.29 5.22
C LYS A 2 -27.61 -47.31 6.30
N VAL A 3 -27.49 -47.76 7.55
CA VAL A 3 -27.09 -46.90 8.69
C VAL A 3 -25.59 -46.54 8.67
N GLU A 4 -24.71 -47.48 8.33
CA GLU A 4 -23.25 -47.22 8.20
C GLU A 4 -22.92 -46.17 7.14
N LYS A 5 -23.75 -46.08 6.09
CA LYS A 5 -23.57 -45.10 5.01
C LYS A 5 -23.94 -43.70 5.47
N ASP A 6 -24.92 -43.55 6.36
CA ASP A 6 -25.32 -42.26 6.94
C ASP A 6 -24.27 -41.75 7.93
N ASP A 7 -23.72 -42.61 8.79
CA ASP A 7 -22.72 -42.19 9.76
C ASP A 7 -21.38 -41.83 9.08
N ALA A 8 -20.92 -42.62 8.11
CA ALA A 8 -19.74 -42.27 7.31
C ALA A 8 -19.95 -41.02 6.44
N SER A 9 -21.18 -40.74 6.02
CA SER A 9 -21.51 -39.53 5.26
C SER A 9 -21.53 -38.29 6.17
N LYS A 10 -22.05 -38.40 7.40
CA LYS A 10 -22.00 -37.33 8.41
C LYS A 10 -20.57 -36.99 8.80
N ASP A 11 -19.72 -38.00 9.02
CA ASP A 11 -18.30 -37.80 9.33
C ASP A 11 -17.55 -37.09 8.20
N ARG A 12 -17.83 -37.45 6.93
CA ARG A 12 -17.29 -36.75 5.77
C ARG A 12 -17.78 -35.31 5.68
N LEU A 13 -19.06 -35.08 5.97
CA LEU A 13 -19.67 -33.75 5.93
C LEU A 13 -19.05 -32.84 7.00
N ALA A 14 -18.87 -33.33 8.23
CA ALA A 14 -18.20 -32.59 9.29
C ALA A 14 -16.72 -32.26 8.97
N ARG A 15 -16.00 -33.18 8.30
CA ARG A 15 -14.64 -32.91 7.82
C ARG A 15 -14.63 -31.85 6.72
N LEU A 16 -15.53 -31.95 5.74
CA LEU A 16 -15.65 -30.97 4.66
C LEU A 16 -16.03 -29.59 5.19
N GLU A 17 -16.94 -29.49 6.17
CA GLU A 17 -17.28 -28.22 6.82
C GLU A 17 -16.09 -27.61 7.57
N LYS A 18 -15.29 -28.45 8.25
CA LYS A 18 -14.07 -28.00 8.92
C LYS A 18 -13.02 -27.51 7.92
N ASP A 19 -12.81 -28.26 6.84
CA ASP A 19 -11.86 -27.89 5.78
C ASP A 19 -12.32 -26.62 5.05
N LEU A 20 -13.63 -26.45 4.85
CA LEU A 20 -14.22 -25.23 4.29
C LEU A 20 -13.95 -24.03 5.19
N SER A 21 -14.23 -24.15 6.49
CA SER A 21 -13.98 -23.07 7.46
C SER A 21 -12.49 -22.71 7.52
N ALA A 22 -11.59 -23.70 7.44
CA ALA A 22 -10.15 -23.47 7.42
C ALA A 22 -9.71 -22.73 6.14
N LEU A 23 -10.26 -23.10 4.97
CA LEU A 23 -9.99 -22.42 3.71
C LEU A 23 -10.56 -20.98 3.68
N GLU A 24 -11.72 -20.76 4.29
CA GLU A 24 -12.32 -19.43 4.42
C GLU A 24 -11.47 -18.52 5.32
N GLU A 25 -10.95 -19.04 6.43
CA GLU A 25 -10.00 -18.33 7.29
C GLU A 25 -8.70 -17.98 6.53
N GLU A 26 -8.11 -18.94 5.81
CA GLU A 26 -6.90 -18.68 5.02
C GLU A 26 -7.14 -17.64 3.91
N SER A 27 -8.28 -17.74 3.22
CA SER A 27 -8.68 -16.80 2.18
C SER A 27 -8.91 -15.39 2.74
N THR A 28 -9.55 -15.27 3.90
CA THR A 28 -9.77 -13.97 4.55
C THR A 28 -8.47 -13.37 5.07
N GLU A 29 -7.53 -14.17 5.58
CA GLU A 29 -6.21 -13.70 5.98
C GLU A 29 -5.41 -13.17 4.79
N LEU A 30 -5.37 -13.93 3.69
CA LEU A 30 -4.68 -13.52 2.46
C LEU A 30 -5.32 -12.28 1.83
N THR A 31 -6.65 -12.21 1.80
CA THR A 31 -7.38 -11.04 1.29
C THR A 31 -7.09 -9.81 2.15
N SER A 32 -7.02 -9.97 3.47
CA SER A 32 -6.69 -8.87 4.39
C SER A 32 -5.26 -8.36 4.19
N LYS A 33 -4.30 -9.27 4.02
CA LYS A 33 -2.91 -8.94 3.67
C LYS A 33 -2.84 -8.18 2.36
N TRP A 34 -3.50 -8.69 1.31
CA TRP A 34 -3.54 -8.04 0.01
C TRP A 34 -4.21 -6.66 0.05
N GLN A 35 -5.31 -6.50 0.78
CA GLN A 35 -5.96 -5.20 0.96
C GLN A 35 -5.05 -4.22 1.70
N ALA A 36 -4.33 -4.67 2.73
CA ALA A 36 -3.37 -3.84 3.46
C ALA A 36 -2.21 -3.41 2.56
N GLU A 37 -1.65 -4.31 1.75
CA GLU A 37 -0.61 -3.99 0.76
C GLU A 37 -1.12 -3.03 -0.31
N LYS A 38 -2.33 -3.25 -0.84
CA LYS A 38 -2.93 -2.36 -1.81
C LYS A 38 -3.19 -0.96 -1.25
N GLN A 39 -3.63 -0.86 0.01
CA GLN A 39 -3.78 0.43 0.68
C GLN A 39 -2.43 1.12 0.86
N LYS A 40 -1.37 0.42 1.26
CA LYS A 40 -0.02 0.98 1.36
C LYS A 40 0.49 1.51 0.02
N LEU A 41 0.34 0.71 -1.04
CA LEU A 41 0.71 1.12 -2.39
C LEU A 41 -0.08 2.36 -2.86
N GLY A 42 -1.38 2.38 -2.55
CA GLY A 42 -2.26 3.52 -2.82
C GLY A 42 -1.84 4.79 -2.07
N LEU A 43 -1.41 4.66 -0.81
CA LEU A 43 -0.93 5.78 0.00
C LEU A 43 0.37 6.37 -0.56
N ALA A 44 1.33 5.54 -0.98
CA ALA A 44 2.56 6.01 -1.60
C ALA A 44 2.30 6.75 -2.93
N ALA A 45 1.39 6.22 -3.76
CA ALA A 45 0.98 6.86 -5.00
C ALA A 45 0.27 8.21 -4.76
N ASP A 46 -0.62 8.26 -3.76
CA ASP A 46 -1.32 9.49 -3.39
C ASP A 46 -0.37 10.55 -2.82
N LEU A 47 0.59 10.14 -1.98
CA LEU A 47 1.64 11.03 -1.47
C LEU A 47 2.52 11.61 -2.59
N LYS A 48 2.91 10.79 -3.59
CA LYS A 48 3.63 11.27 -4.78
C LYS A 48 2.80 12.30 -5.55
N LYS A 49 1.52 12.02 -5.77
CA LYS A 49 0.61 12.95 -6.45
C LYS A 49 0.48 14.29 -5.70
N GLN A 50 0.29 14.24 -4.37
CA GLN A 50 0.22 15.44 -3.55
C GLN A 50 1.53 16.25 -3.57
N LEU A 51 2.67 15.57 -3.62
CA LEU A 51 3.98 16.20 -3.73
C LEU A 51 4.12 16.97 -5.05
N ASP A 52 3.76 16.33 -6.17
CA ASP A 52 3.84 16.95 -7.49
C ASP A 52 2.87 18.12 -7.63
N GLU A 53 1.65 18.00 -7.09
CA GLU A 53 0.69 19.10 -6.99
C GLU A 53 1.27 20.26 -6.17
N ALA A 54 1.85 19.99 -5.00
CA ALA A 54 2.45 21.02 -4.15
C ALA A 54 3.65 21.73 -4.82
N ARG A 55 4.46 20.99 -5.60
CA ARG A 55 5.57 21.56 -6.39
C ARG A 55 5.06 22.46 -7.52
N ASN A 56 3.99 22.06 -8.19
CA ASN A 56 3.37 22.87 -9.23
C ASN A 56 2.73 24.14 -8.64
N ASP A 57 2.01 23.99 -7.52
CA ASP A 57 1.43 25.12 -6.78
C ASP A 57 2.50 26.12 -6.33
N LEU A 58 3.67 25.63 -5.91
CA LEU A 58 4.81 26.48 -5.56
C LEU A 58 5.31 27.27 -6.77
N ALA A 59 5.45 26.64 -7.94
CA ALA A 59 5.87 27.33 -9.17
C ALA A 59 4.84 28.39 -9.61
N ILE A 60 3.54 28.08 -9.48
CA ILE A 60 2.45 29.02 -9.77
C ILE A 60 2.48 30.19 -8.78
N ALA A 61 2.60 29.91 -7.48
CA ALA A 61 2.65 30.93 -6.44
C ALA A 61 3.87 31.87 -6.62
N GLN A 62 5.02 31.32 -6.98
CA GLN A 62 6.22 32.11 -7.32
C GLN A 62 5.98 33.02 -8.53
N ARG A 63 5.35 32.51 -9.59
CA ARG A 63 5.05 33.31 -10.79
C ARG A 63 4.02 34.41 -10.52
N ASN A 64 3.05 34.15 -9.65
CA ASN A 64 2.00 35.10 -9.29
C ASN A 64 2.46 36.11 -8.22
N GLY A 65 3.67 35.97 -7.68
CA GLY A 65 4.19 36.83 -6.60
C GLY A 65 3.60 36.54 -5.23
N GLU A 66 2.96 35.38 -5.04
CA GLU A 66 2.41 34.92 -3.76
C GLU A 66 3.52 34.31 -2.86
N PHE A 67 4.49 35.15 -2.45
CA PHE A 67 5.67 34.67 -1.71
C PHE A 67 5.35 34.05 -0.35
N GLN A 68 4.26 34.48 0.31
CA GLN A 68 3.81 33.88 1.57
C GLN A 68 3.40 32.41 1.36
N ARG A 69 2.55 32.16 0.35
CA ARG A 69 2.08 30.82 0.01
C ARG A 69 3.22 29.94 -0.52
N ALA A 70 4.12 30.52 -1.33
CA ALA A 70 5.31 29.83 -1.79
C ALA A 70 6.22 29.41 -0.63
N GLY A 71 6.39 30.24 0.39
CA GLY A 71 7.16 29.91 1.60
C GLY A 71 6.53 28.77 2.41
N GLU A 72 5.20 28.81 2.60
CA GLU A 72 4.45 27.74 3.29
C GLU A 72 4.55 26.40 2.55
N LEU A 73 4.46 26.42 1.22
CA LEU A 73 4.63 25.22 0.39
C LEU A 73 6.07 24.71 0.42
N ALA A 74 7.06 25.59 0.26
CA ALA A 74 8.48 25.24 0.16
C ALA A 74 9.05 24.67 1.47
N TYR A 75 8.67 25.25 2.60
CA TYR A 75 9.28 24.93 3.91
C TYR A 75 8.34 24.16 4.85
N GLY A 76 7.05 24.10 4.55
CA GLY A 76 6.07 23.33 5.32
C GLY A 76 5.62 22.09 4.58
N LYS A 77 4.78 22.29 3.55
CA LYS A 77 4.02 21.19 2.96
C LYS A 77 4.88 20.21 2.15
N ILE A 78 5.79 20.71 1.31
CA ILE A 78 6.65 19.85 0.48
C ILE A 78 7.59 18.99 1.34
N PRO A 79 8.35 19.53 2.31
CA PRO A 79 9.21 18.72 3.17
C PRO A 79 8.45 17.69 4.01
N GLU A 80 7.25 18.03 4.48
CA GLU A 80 6.39 17.08 5.19
C GLU A 80 5.93 15.92 4.30
N LEU A 81 5.55 16.20 3.05
CA LEU A 81 5.14 15.19 2.08
C LEU A 81 6.32 14.30 1.67
N GLU A 82 7.52 14.86 1.46
CA GLU A 82 8.73 14.08 1.18
C GLU A 82 9.08 13.16 2.36
N LYS A 83 8.96 13.64 3.60
CA LYS A 83 9.19 12.83 4.79
C LYS A 83 8.16 11.71 4.94
N LYS A 84 6.88 11.97 4.63
CA LYS A 84 5.83 10.94 4.66
C LYS A 84 6.04 9.91 3.57
N LEU A 85 6.45 10.33 2.36
CA LEU A 85 6.71 9.45 1.25
C LEU A 85 7.88 8.52 1.55
N THR A 86 9.01 9.08 2.02
CA THR A 86 10.17 8.28 2.42
C THR A 86 9.86 7.33 3.57
N GLN A 87 8.99 7.70 4.52
CA GLN A 87 8.51 6.78 5.56
C GLN A 87 7.63 5.65 5.00
N ALA A 88 6.73 5.95 4.06
CA ALA A 88 5.90 4.96 3.41
C ALA A 88 6.74 3.96 2.59
N GLU A 89 7.69 4.46 1.80
CA GLU A 89 8.63 3.64 1.02
C GLU A 89 9.57 2.81 1.92
N ALA A 90 10.06 3.38 3.03
CA ALA A 90 10.88 2.64 4.00
C ALA A 90 10.11 1.55 4.77
N GLN A 91 8.79 1.72 4.96
CA GLN A 91 7.95 0.68 5.54
C GLN A 91 7.68 -0.48 4.57
N ASP A 92 7.58 -0.21 3.27
CA ASP A 92 7.49 -1.25 2.23
C ASP A 92 8.81 -2.04 2.11
N GLY A 93 9.95 -1.36 2.19
CA GLY A 93 11.27 -2.01 2.16
C GLY A 93 11.54 -3.01 3.29
N LYS A 94 10.76 -2.98 4.40
CA LYS A 94 10.89 -3.94 5.51
C LYS A 94 10.05 -5.20 5.36
N VAL A 95 9.15 -5.28 4.38
CA VAL A 95 8.27 -6.46 4.18
C VAL A 95 8.71 -7.35 3.00
N GLY A 96 9.62 -6.93 2.13
CA GLY A 96 10.17 -7.85 1.13
C GLY A 96 11.14 -7.24 0.13
N MET A 97 12.33 -7.83 0.05
CA MET A 97 13.07 -8.16 -1.18
C MET A 97 13.37 -7.08 -2.24
N VAL A 98 13.20 -5.78 -1.98
CA VAL A 98 13.60 -4.75 -2.96
C VAL A 98 14.32 -3.59 -2.27
N GLU A 99 15.65 -3.67 -2.25
CA GLU A 99 16.50 -2.49 -2.19
C GLU A 99 16.35 -1.73 -3.51
N GLU A 100 15.38 -0.83 -3.59
CA GLU A 100 15.38 0.22 -4.62
C GLU A 100 15.52 1.58 -3.92
N VAL A 101 16.71 1.81 -3.35
CA VAL A 101 17.18 3.18 -3.25
C VAL A 101 17.45 3.62 -4.69
N VAL A 102 16.42 4.12 -5.37
CA VAL A 102 16.57 4.77 -6.67
C VAL A 102 17.28 6.09 -6.41
N THR A 103 18.60 6.02 -6.31
CA THR A 103 19.47 7.17 -6.46
C THR A 103 19.31 7.74 -7.87
N PRO A 104 19.61 9.04 -8.08
CA PRO A 104 19.48 9.70 -9.39
C PRO A 104 20.21 9.03 -10.56
N ASP A 105 21.04 8.02 -10.32
CA ASP A 105 21.76 7.22 -11.32
C ASP A 105 20.86 6.40 -12.25
N HIS A 106 19.62 6.04 -11.87
CA HIS A 106 18.77 5.19 -12.71
C HIS A 106 18.05 5.92 -13.86
N VAL A 107 18.06 7.25 -13.91
CA VAL A 107 17.38 8.02 -14.97
C VAL A 107 18.26 8.22 -16.22
N ALA A 108 19.52 7.80 -16.19
CA ALA A 108 20.48 8.04 -17.28
C ALA A 108 21.01 6.75 -17.92
N HIS A 109 20.12 5.83 -18.31
CA HIS A 109 20.39 4.83 -19.35
C HIS A 109 19.14 4.63 -20.20
N ILE A 110 18.94 5.53 -21.16
CA ILE A 110 18.50 5.29 -22.55
C ILE A 110 18.83 6.56 -23.35
#